data_AF-A0A0N9MN10-F1
#
_entry.id   AF-A0A0N9MN10-F1
#
_cell.length_a   1.000
_cell.length_b   1.000
_cell.length_c   1.000
_cell.angle_alpha   90.00
_cell.angle_beta   90.00
_cell.angle_gamma   90.00
#
_symmetry.space_group_name_H-M   'P 1'
#
loop_
_entity.id
_entity.type
_entity.pdbx_description
1 polymer ?
#
loop_
_entity_poly.entity_id
_entity_poly.type
_entity_poly.pdbx_seq_one_letter_code
_entity_poly.pdbx_strand_id
1 'polypeptide(L)'
;CNGLSANSTIETCNGCNCFDGGWMDQHRHAYPNQPLMHTEDWGWFQPWGQALAIRTTEDLGYSVAGWFAAGGAYHAYYMWHGGNHYGLTGGSGMTTWYSNDVVLHGDGTPNEP
;
A
#
# COMPACT_ATOMS: atom_id res chain seq x y z
N CYS A 1 -26.38 -2.01 -1.99
CA CYS A 1 -25.50 -3.16 -2.31
C CYS A 1 -25.20 -3.90 -1.03
N ASN A 2 -25.59 -5.17 -0.88
CA ASN A 2 -25.45 -5.93 0.37
C ASN A 2 -24.01 -6.44 0.63
N GLY A 3 -22.99 -5.78 0.05
CA GLY A 3 -21.59 -6.18 0.20
C GLY A 3 -21.19 -7.50 -0.47
N LEU A 4 -22.03 -8.07 -1.34
CA LEU A 4 -21.72 -9.31 -2.05
C LEU A 4 -20.75 -9.03 -3.22
N SER A 5 -19.68 -9.82 -3.31
CA SER A 5 -18.76 -9.84 -4.44
C SER A 5 -19.18 -10.90 -5.47
N ALA A 6 -18.71 -10.77 -6.71
CA ALA A 6 -18.92 -11.80 -7.73
C ALA A 6 -18.14 -13.07 -7.37
N ASN A 7 -18.63 -14.24 -7.78
CA ASN A 7 -17.97 -15.52 -7.46
C ASN A 7 -16.57 -15.67 -8.11
N SER A 8 -16.27 -14.84 -9.11
CA SER A 8 -14.97 -14.76 -9.78
C SER A 8 -14.09 -13.61 -9.28
N THR A 9 -14.44 -13.00 -8.14
CA THR A 9 -13.64 -11.92 -7.54
C THR A 9 -12.34 -12.50 -7.00
N ILE A 10 -11.24 -11.82 -7.27
CA ILE A 10 -9.93 -12.13 -6.68
C ILE A 10 -9.79 -11.22 -5.47
N GLU A 11 -9.55 -11.83 -4.32
CA GLU A 11 -9.23 -11.10 -3.10
C GLU A 11 -7.75 -10.71 -3.10
N THR A 12 -7.44 -9.51 -2.62
CA THR A 12 -6.10 -8.92 -2.71
C THR A 12 -5.67 -8.41 -1.34
N CYS A 13 -4.36 -8.32 -1.14
CA CYS A 13 -3.79 -7.88 0.13
C CYS A 13 -3.51 -6.37 0.13
N ASN A 14 -3.80 -5.74 1.26
CA ASN A 14 -3.37 -4.37 1.60
C ASN A 14 -2.64 -4.42 2.95
N GLY A 15 -1.49 -3.76 3.03
CA GLY A 15 -0.65 -3.76 4.23
C GLY A 15 0.82 -3.48 3.93
N CYS A 16 1.61 -3.17 4.96
CA CYS A 16 3.05 -2.96 4.80
C CYS A 16 3.80 -4.24 4.43
N ASN A 17 3.28 -5.41 4.81
CA ASN A 17 3.91 -6.70 4.48
C ASN A 17 2.87 -7.82 4.38
N CYS A 18 2.51 -8.16 3.14
CA CYS A 18 1.56 -9.22 2.82
C CYS A 18 2.20 -10.61 2.72
N PHE A 19 3.54 -10.66 2.68
CA PHE A 19 4.32 -11.90 2.66
C PHE A 19 4.44 -12.49 4.07
N ASP A 20 4.94 -11.72 5.03
CA ASP A 20 5.19 -12.13 6.43
C ASP A 20 3.95 -11.92 7.32
N GLY A 21 2.98 -11.13 6.87
CA GLY A 21 1.73 -10.87 7.60
C GLY A 21 0.73 -12.03 7.62
N GLY A 22 1.11 -13.19 7.06
CA GLY A 22 0.28 -14.41 7.03
C GLY A 22 -0.84 -14.42 5.98
N TRP A 23 -1.14 -13.28 5.34
CA TRP A 23 -2.16 -13.20 4.28
C TRP A 23 -1.83 -14.13 3.11
N MET A 24 -0.57 -14.14 2.65
CA MET A 24 -0.15 -14.98 1.52
C MET A 24 -0.44 -16.46 1.75
N ASP A 25 -0.12 -16.99 2.93
CA ASP A 25 -0.34 -18.39 3.26
C ASP A 25 -1.83 -18.73 3.34
N GLN A 26 -2.63 -17.83 3.91
CA GLN A 26 -4.08 -17.98 4.00
C GLN A 26 -4.72 -17.98 2.61
N HIS A 27 -4.33 -17.02 1.76
CA HIS A 27 -4.87 -16.91 0.41
C HIS A 27 -4.51 -18.13 -0.45
N ARG A 28 -3.29 -18.64 -0.36
CA ARG A 28 -2.89 -19.89 -1.04
C ARG A 28 -3.73 -21.10 -0.63
N HIS A 29 -4.04 -21.20 0.66
CA HIS A 29 -4.86 -22.31 1.17
C HIS A 29 -6.32 -22.19 0.72
N ALA A 30 -6.89 -20.98 0.80
CA ALA A 30 -8.29 -20.76 0.46
C ALA A 30 -8.55 -20.73 -1.06
N TYR A 31 -7.60 -20.20 -1.83
CA TYR A 31 -7.73 -19.92 -3.25
C TYR A 31 -6.48 -20.34 -4.05
N PRO A 32 -6.14 -21.64 -4.10
CA PRO A 32 -4.88 -22.14 -4.66
C PRO A 32 -4.67 -21.85 -6.15
N ASN A 33 -5.73 -21.47 -6.88
CA ASN A 33 -5.69 -21.16 -8.30
C ASN A 33 -5.82 -19.65 -8.59
N GLN A 34 -5.88 -18.80 -7.57
CA GLN A 34 -5.94 -17.35 -7.73
C GLN A 34 -4.52 -16.74 -7.63
N PRO A 35 -4.25 -15.66 -8.38
CA PRO A 35 -2.97 -14.98 -8.28
C PRO A 35 -2.85 -14.23 -6.95
N LEU A 36 -1.63 -14.15 -6.43
CA LEU A 36 -1.32 -13.32 -5.29
C LEU A 36 -1.17 -11.87 -5.75
N MET A 37 -2.02 -10.99 -5.24
CA MET A 37 -2.01 -9.56 -5.58
C MET A 37 -1.91 -8.71 -4.32
N HIS A 38 -0.85 -7.90 -4.22
CA HIS A 38 -0.67 -6.89 -3.18
C HIS A 38 -1.05 -5.54 -3.77
N THR A 39 -2.26 -5.06 -3.45
CA THR A 39 -2.84 -3.88 -4.07
C THR A 39 -2.48 -2.57 -3.38
N GLU A 40 -2.12 -2.61 -2.10
CA GLU A 40 -1.67 -1.44 -1.37
C GLU A 40 -0.51 -1.75 -0.41
N ASP A 41 0.72 -1.42 -0.83
CA ASP A 41 1.90 -1.43 0.04
C ASP A 41 2.12 -0.06 0.68
N TRP A 42 1.82 0.04 1.99
CA TRP A 42 1.59 1.32 2.64
C TRP A 42 2.87 2.10 2.99
N GLY A 43 2.91 3.40 2.66
CA GLY A 43 3.82 4.40 3.24
C GLY A 43 3.19 5.25 4.35
N TRP A 44 1.85 5.37 4.33
CA TRP A 44 0.97 6.10 5.27
C TRP A 44 0.70 7.58 4.95
N PHE A 45 -0.44 8.06 5.43
CA PHE A 45 -0.88 9.45 5.27
C PHE A 45 -0.44 10.32 6.44
N GLN A 46 -0.47 11.64 6.26
CA GLN A 46 -0.13 12.60 7.33
C GLN A 46 -1.38 13.14 8.05
N PRO A 47 -1.54 12.91 9.36
CA PRO A 47 -2.57 13.55 10.17
C PRO A 47 -2.12 14.92 10.72
N TRP A 48 -3.09 15.81 10.98
CA TRP A 48 -2.80 17.07 11.69
C TRP A 48 -2.30 16.81 13.13
N GLY A 49 -1.25 17.54 13.53
CA GLY A 49 -0.71 17.48 14.89
C GLY A 49 0.14 16.23 15.20
N GLN A 50 0.40 15.38 14.22
CA GLN A 50 1.29 14.22 14.32
C GLN A 50 2.62 14.48 13.60
N ALA A 51 3.65 13.72 13.96
CA ALA A 51 4.91 13.69 13.21
C ALA A 51 4.73 13.01 11.85
N LEU A 52 5.68 13.20 10.94
CA LEU A 52 5.71 12.49 9.67
C LEU A 52 5.85 10.99 9.91
N ALA A 53 4.93 10.19 9.34
CA ALA A 53 5.08 8.75 9.30
C ALA A 53 6.19 8.43 8.27
N ILE A 54 7.24 7.75 8.73
CA ILE A 54 8.39 7.39 7.91
C ILE A 54 8.46 5.88 7.78
N ARG A 55 8.64 5.38 6.56
CA ARG A 55 8.92 3.97 6.28
C ARG A 55 10.23 3.87 5.53
N THR A 56 11.19 3.16 6.10
CA THR A 56 12.54 3.10 5.51
C THR A 56 12.54 2.31 4.20
N THR A 57 13.45 2.68 3.31
CA THR A 57 13.60 2.05 1.99
C THR A 57 14.04 0.59 2.12
N GLU A 58 14.78 0.23 3.18
CA GLU A 58 15.13 -1.16 3.47
C GLU A 58 13.92 -2.01 3.86
N ASP A 59 12.99 -1.48 4.68
CA ASP A 59 11.77 -2.19 5.05
C ASP A 59 10.84 -2.37 3.85
N LEU A 60 10.68 -1.31 3.05
CA LEU A 60 9.93 -1.37 1.81
C LEU A 60 10.54 -2.37 0.82
N GLY A 61 11.87 -2.31 0.63
CA GLY A 61 12.60 -3.23 -0.23
C GLY A 61 12.50 -4.68 0.23
N TYR A 62 12.56 -4.95 1.54
CA TYR A 62 12.36 -6.29 2.10
C TYR A 62 10.96 -6.82 1.81
N SER A 63 9.92 -6.01 2.04
CA SER A 63 8.52 -6.39 1.76
C SER A 63 8.33 -6.75 0.27
N VAL A 64 8.76 -5.87 -0.64
CA VAL A 64 8.60 -6.06 -2.09
C VAL A 64 9.41 -7.26 -2.58
N ALA A 65 10.67 -7.38 -2.17
CA ALA A 65 11.53 -8.48 -2.59
C ALA A 65 11.00 -9.82 -2.08
N GLY A 66 10.59 -9.89 -0.81
CA GLY A 66 9.99 -11.09 -0.21
C GLY A 66 8.70 -11.50 -0.91
N TRP A 67 7.83 -10.53 -1.23
CA TRP A 67 6.60 -10.76 -1.97
C TRP A 67 6.83 -11.46 -3.31
N PHE A 68 7.71 -10.91 -4.15
CA PHE A 68 8.01 -11.50 -5.45
C PHE A 68 8.81 -12.80 -5.35
N ALA A 69 9.79 -12.89 -4.44
CA ALA A 69 10.56 -14.11 -4.22
C ALA A 69 9.68 -15.29 -3.78
N ALA A 70 8.63 -15.02 -3.03
CA ALA A 70 7.67 -16.03 -2.61
C ALA A 70 6.71 -16.43 -3.73
N GLY A 71 6.59 -15.67 -4.83
CA GLY A 71 5.69 -15.96 -5.95
C GLY A 71 4.50 -15.00 -6.09
N GLY A 72 4.58 -13.80 -5.50
CA GLY A 72 3.64 -12.70 -5.76
C GLY A 72 3.56 -12.36 -7.25
N ALA A 73 2.34 -12.13 -7.76
CA ALA A 73 2.12 -11.87 -9.18
C ALA A 73 1.95 -10.37 -9.50
N TYR A 74 1.47 -9.59 -8.53
CA TYR A 74 1.25 -8.16 -8.65
C TYR A 74 1.57 -7.45 -7.34
N HIS A 75 2.13 -6.25 -7.42
CA HIS A 75 2.41 -5.35 -6.30
C HIS A 75 2.14 -3.91 -6.73
N ALA A 76 1.61 -3.10 -5.81
CA ALA A 76 1.45 -1.67 -6.00
C ALA A 76 1.78 -0.88 -4.73
N TYR A 77 2.64 0.12 -4.89
CA TYR A 77 2.95 1.11 -3.86
C TYR A 77 1.73 1.99 -3.57
N TYR A 78 1.35 2.07 -2.30
CA TYR A 78 0.32 2.99 -1.82
C TYR A 78 0.95 3.96 -0.79
N MET A 79 1.54 5.07 -1.22
CA MET A 79 1.49 5.64 -2.57
C MET A 79 2.84 5.55 -3.28
N TRP A 80 2.84 5.56 -4.61
CA TRP A 80 4.04 5.94 -5.38
C TRP A 80 4.24 7.46 -5.35
N HIS A 81 3.15 8.20 -5.59
CA HIS A 81 3.07 9.66 -5.43
C HIS A 81 1.80 9.99 -4.66
N GLY A 82 1.94 10.57 -3.47
CA GLY A 82 0.79 10.96 -2.65
C GLY A 82 0.15 12.28 -3.08
N GLY A 83 0.96 13.25 -3.51
CA GLY A 83 0.48 14.57 -3.92
C GLY A 83 -0.14 15.38 -2.76
N ASN A 84 -1.09 16.25 -3.12
CA ASN A 84 -1.69 17.20 -2.19
C ASN A 84 -3.22 17.20 -2.27
N HIS A 85 -3.88 17.36 -1.13
CA HIS A 85 -5.30 17.65 -1.04
C HIS A 85 -5.54 19.15 -1.22
N TYR A 86 -6.01 19.55 -2.40
CA TYR A 86 -6.42 20.92 -2.67
C TYR A 86 -7.88 21.15 -2.29
N GLY A 87 -8.21 22.40 -1.93
CA GLY A 87 -9.57 22.77 -1.53
C GLY A 87 -9.98 22.19 -0.18
N LEU A 88 -11.27 21.89 -0.04
CA LEU A 88 -11.89 21.56 1.26
C LEU A 88 -12.67 20.23 1.24
N THR A 89 -12.39 19.37 0.27
CA THR A 89 -13.07 18.06 0.11
C THR A 89 -12.12 16.87 0.31
N GLY A 90 -10.96 17.10 0.94
CA GLY A 90 -10.03 16.05 1.36
C GLY A 90 -10.54 15.24 2.56
N GLY A 91 -9.80 14.19 2.93
CA GLY A 91 -10.16 13.32 4.06
C GLY A 91 -10.08 14.04 5.41
N SER A 92 -10.97 13.66 6.34
CA SER A 92 -11.02 14.25 7.68
C SER A 92 -9.73 13.99 8.46
N GLY A 93 -9.17 15.04 9.07
CA GLY A 93 -7.99 14.93 9.92
C GLY A 93 -6.67 14.74 9.17
N MET A 94 -6.69 14.75 7.84
CA MET A 94 -5.51 14.60 6.98
C MET A 94 -4.97 15.99 6.61
N THR A 95 -3.64 16.12 6.55
CA THR A 95 -3.02 17.39 6.16
C THR A 95 -3.17 17.66 4.66
N THR A 96 -2.84 18.88 4.23
CA THR A 96 -2.78 19.22 2.80
C THR A 96 -1.79 18.34 2.04
N TRP A 97 -0.69 17.95 2.68
CA TRP A 97 0.26 16.99 2.15
C TRP A 97 -0.30 15.58 2.44
N TYR A 98 -0.60 14.79 1.41
CA TYR A 98 -1.29 13.51 1.62
C TYR A 98 -0.37 12.46 2.23
N SER A 99 0.58 11.98 1.43
CA SER A 99 1.63 11.03 1.82
C SER A 99 2.91 11.50 1.15
N ASN A 100 3.90 11.94 1.95
CA ASN A 100 5.08 12.63 1.45
C ASN A 100 6.41 11.89 1.68
N ASP A 101 6.40 10.87 2.56
CA ASP A 101 7.50 9.91 2.74
C ASP A 101 7.28 8.68 1.84
N VAL A 102 7.01 8.95 0.57
CA VAL A 102 6.82 7.93 -0.48
C VAL A 102 7.73 8.26 -1.65
N VAL A 103 7.76 7.41 -2.67
CA VAL A 103 8.75 7.44 -3.77
C VAL A 103 8.87 8.81 -4.45
N LEU A 104 7.75 9.52 -4.64
CA LEU A 104 7.75 10.91 -5.08
C LEU A 104 7.16 11.82 -4.01
N HIS A 105 7.87 12.91 -3.70
CA HIS A 105 7.35 13.98 -2.87
C HIS A 105 6.09 14.62 -3.48
N GLY A 106 5.38 15.41 -2.68
CA GLY A 106 4.15 16.10 -3.07
C GLY A 106 4.31 17.11 -4.21
N ASP A 107 5.54 17.58 -4.45
CA ASP A 107 5.88 18.45 -5.59
C ASP A 107 6.34 17.68 -6.84
N GLY A 108 6.41 16.34 -6.76
CA GLY A 108 6.79 15.46 -7.86
C GLY A 108 8.31 15.21 -7.97
N THR A 109 9.13 15.75 -7.07
CA THR A 109 10.56 15.44 -7.02
C THR A 109 10.80 14.04 -6.44
N PRO A 110 11.88 13.33 -6.85
CA PRO A 110 12.25 12.04 -6.27
C PRO A 110 12.54 12.15 -4.76
N ASN A 111 12.02 11.21 -3.99
CA ASN A 111 12.37 11.02 -2.59
C ASN A 111 13.48 9.95 -2.52
N GLU A 112 14.71 10.40 -2.72
CA GLU A 112 15.87 9.52 -2.75
C GLU A 112 16.23 9.02 -1.34
N PRO A 113 16.74 7.77 -1.22
CA PRO A 113 17.08 6.83 -2.30
C PRO A 113 15.93 5.92 -2.78
#